data_AF-A0A5M9HE74-F1
#
_entry.id   AF-A0A5M9HE74-F1
#
_cell.length_a   1.000
_cell.length_b   1.000
_cell.length_c   1.000
_cell.angle_alpha   90.00
_cell.angle_beta   90.00
_cell.angle_gamma   90.00
#
_symmetry.space_group_name_H-M   'P 1'
#
loop_
_entity.id
_entity.type
_entity.pdbx_description
1 polymer ?
#
loop_
_entity_poly.entity_id
_entity_poly.type
_entity_poly.pdbx_seq_one_letter_code
_entity_poly.pdbx_strand_id
1 'polypeptide(L)' 'MEEQSLTYEVAFEELKRIAKEIESESVSVDVLAEKVKRASVLVTFCQAKLRSAESEVNNIIAQMDQNTR' A
#
# COMPACT_ATOMS: atom_id res chain seq x y z
N MET A 1 -13.56 17.00 11.64
CA MET A 1 -12.66 15.84 11.64
C MET A 1 -12.69 15.31 10.23
N GLU A 2 -11.64 15.58 9.43
CA GLU A 2 -11.53 15.01 8.10
C GLU A 2 -11.48 13.49 8.24
N GLU A 3 -12.38 12.80 7.56
CA GLU A 3 -12.27 11.36 7.32
C GLU A 3 -10.90 11.12 6.72
N GLN A 4 -9.97 10.58 7.52
CA GLN A 4 -8.62 10.27 7.07
C GLN A 4 -8.75 9.13 6.05
N SER A 5 -8.98 9.50 4.80
CA SER A 5 -8.90 8.60 3.67
C SER A 5 -7.52 7.95 3.72
N LEU A 6 -7.48 6.62 3.81
CA LEU A 6 -6.25 5.85 3.83
C LEU A 6 -5.42 6.24 2.59
N THR A 7 -4.25 6.85 2.80
CA THR A 7 -3.30 7.20 1.73
C THR A 7 -2.24 6.10 1.60
N TYR A 8 -1.50 6.11 0.49
CA TYR A 8 -0.40 5.18 0.29
C TYR A 8 0.65 5.34 1.40
N GLU A 9 1.04 6.57 1.71
CA GLU A 9 2.03 6.89 2.74
C GLU A 9 1.57 6.38 4.11
N VAL A 10 0.32 6.64 4.50
CA VAL A 10 -0.22 6.18 5.78
C VAL A 10 -0.24 4.66 5.86
N ALA A 11 -0.71 3.99 4.80
CA ALA A 11 -0.73 2.53 4.75
C ALA A 11 0.68 1.93 4.79
N PHE A 12 1.65 2.57 4.13
CA PHE A 12 3.03 2.12 4.10
C PHE A 12 3.75 2.33 5.44
N GLU A 13 3.52 3.45 6.14
CA GLU A 13 4.03 3.65 7.49
C GLU A 13 3.45 2.63 8.47
N GLU A 14 2.15 2.36 8.37
CA GLU A 14 1.52 1.32 9.20
C GLU A 14 2.12 -0.06 8.93
N LEU A 15 2.34 -0.41 7.66
CA LEU A 15 2.96 -1.67 7.27
C LEU A 15 4.38 -1.81 7.84
N LYS A 16 5.20 -0.75 7.77
CA LYS A 16 6.54 -0.72 8.37
C LYS A 16 6.51 -0.91 9.88
N ARG A 17 5.55 -0.30 10.57
CA ARG A 17 5.36 -0.50 12.02
C ARG A 17 4.99 -1.95 12.33
N ILE A 18 4.06 -2.54 11.57
CA ILE A 18 3.65 -3.93 11.74
C ILE A 18 4.84 -4.88 11.52
N ALA A 19 5.65 -4.66 10.47
CA ALA A 19 6.83 -5.46 10.21
C ALA A 19 7.82 -5.43 11.39
N LYS A 20 8.12 -4.23 11.90
CA LYS A 20 9.00 -4.06 13.07
C LYS A 20 8.46 -4.73 14.33
N GLU A 21 7.15 -4.70 14.53
CA GLU A 21 6.51 -5.39 15.66
C GLU A 21 6.59 -6.90 15.50
N ILE A 22 6.39 -7.44 14.30
CA ILE A 22 6.51 -8.89 14.02
C ILE A 22 7.96 -9.37 14.21
N GLU A 23 8.94 -8.57 13.80
CA GLU A 23 10.37 -8.85 13.99
C GLU A 23 10.79 -8.81 15.46
N SER A 24 9.97 -8.21 16.33
CA SER A 24 10.19 -8.30 17.77
C SER A 24 9.80 -9.71 18.26
N GLU A 25 10.77 -10.46 18.79
CA GLU A 25 10.58 -11.80 19.38
C GLU A 25 9.66 -11.84 20.62
N SER A 26 8.94 -10.75 20.92
CA SER A 26 8.04 -10.60 22.07
C SER A 26 6.55 -10.70 21.73
N VAL A 27 6.20 -10.92 20.46
CA VAL A 27 4.79 -10.98 20.00
C VAL A 27 4.20 -12.38 20.18
N SER A 28 3.01 -12.47 20.80
CA SER A 28 2.29 -13.74 20.93
C SER A 28 1.73 -14.21 19.59
N VAL A 29 1.50 -15.53 19.45
CA VAL A 29 1.01 -16.15 18.20
C VAL A 29 -0.34 -15.58 17.76
N ASP A 30 -1.26 -15.33 18.69
CA ASP A 30 -2.58 -14.75 18.36
C ASP A 30 -2.45 -13.33 17.80
N VAL A 31 -1.61 -12.50 18.43
CA VAL A 31 -1.33 -11.13 17.98
C VAL A 31 -0.60 -11.13 16.65
N LEU A 32 0.31 -12.09 16.43
CA LEU A 32 1.00 -12.26 15.16
C LEU A 32 0.00 -12.52 14.02
N ALA A 33 -0.99 -13.40 14.22
CA ALA A 33 -2.01 -13.68 13.22
C ALA A 33 -2.83 -12.42 12.84
N GLU A 34 -3.20 -11.60 13.83
CA GLU A 34 -3.90 -10.34 13.59
C GLU A 34 -3.05 -9.34 12.81
N LYS A 35 -1.77 -9.19 13.19
CA LYS A 35 -0.80 -8.31 12.53
C LYS A 35 -0.57 -8.72 11.07
N VAL A 36 -0.38 -10.01 10.80
CA VAL A 36 -0.23 -10.54 9.44
C VAL A 36 -1.49 -10.28 8.61
N LYS A 37 -2.68 -10.49 9.17
CA LYS A 37 -3.94 -10.19 8.48
C LYS A 37 -4.06 -8.71 8.13
N ARG A 38 -3.69 -7.81 9.04
CA ARG A 38 -3.67 -6.37 8.78
C ARG A 38 -2.64 -6.00 7.71
N ALA A 39 -1.43 -6.55 7.79
CA ALA A 39 -0.38 -6.34 6.80
C ALA A 39 -0.84 -6.76 5.39
N SER A 40 -1.53 -7.90 5.26
CA SER A 40 -2.10 -8.36 3.98
C SER A 40 -3.04 -7.33 3.36
N VAL A 41 -3.95 -6.75 4.16
CA VAL A 41 -4.87 -5.69 3.68
C VAL A 41 -4.11 -4.46 3.20
N LEU A 42 -3.11 -4.02 3.96
CA LEU A 42 -2.29 -2.84 3.61
C LEU A 42 -1.49 -3.07 2.34
N VAL A 43 -0.89 -4.25 2.17
CA VAL A 43 -0.15 -4.63 0.96
C VAL A 43 -1.06 -4.59 -0.26
N THR A 44 -2.26 -5.18 -0.18
CA THR A 44 -3.23 -5.14 -1.28
C THR A 44 -3.63 -3.71 -1.63
N PHE A 45 -3.85 -2.86 -0.63
CA PHE A 45 -4.16 -1.44 -0.84
C PHE A 45 -3.00 -0.71 -1.55
N CYS A 46 -1.77 -0.88 -1.07
CA CYS A 46 -0.59 -0.26 -1.67
C CYS A 46 -0.37 -0.72 -3.12
N GLN A 47 -0.52 -2.01 -3.40
CA GLN A 47 -0.42 -2.56 -4.76
C GLN A 47 -1.48 -1.98 -5.69
N ALA A 48 -2.73 -1.83 -5.22
CA ALA A 48 -3.80 -1.23 -6.01
C ALA A 48 -3.48 0.22 -6.38
N LYS A 49 -2.95 1.01 -5.45
CA LYS A 49 -2.52 2.40 -5.69
C LYS A 49 -1.40 2.48 -6.72
N LEU A 50 -0.37 1.64 -6.59
CA LEU A 50 0.74 1.60 -7.55
C LEU A 50 0.27 1.23 -8.95
N ARG A 51 -0.61 0.22 -9.08
CA ARG A 51 -1.18 -0.17 -10.38
C ARG A 51 -2.03 0.93 -11.02
N SER A 52 -2.80 1.68 -10.22
CA SER A 52 -3.56 2.83 -10.73
C SER A 52 -2.62 3.89 -11.28
N ALA A 53 -1.59 4.26 -10.51
CA ALA A 53 -0.61 5.26 -10.93
C ALA A 53 0.14 4.82 -12.19
N GLU A 54 0.57 3.56 -12.26
CA GLU A 54 1.20 2.99 -13.46
C GLU A 54 0.28 3.05 -14.68
N SER A 55 -1.00 2.70 -14.52
CA SER A 55 -1.97 2.76 -15.61
C SER A 55 -2.19 4.20 -16.10
N GLU A 56 -2.26 5.17 -15.19
CA GLU A 56 -2.39 6.59 -15.54
C GLU A 56 -1.18 7.09 -16.32
N VAL A 57 0.03 6.77 -15.86
CA VAL A 57 1.28 7.11 -16.57
C VAL A 57 1.30 6.50 -17.97
N ASN A 58 0.98 5.21 -18.10
CA ASN A 58 0.94 4.53 -19.40
C ASN A 58 -0.08 5.15 -20.36
N ASN A 59 -1.26 5.56 -19.86
CA ASN A 59 -2.26 6.24 -20.67
C ASN A 59 -1.77 7.60 -21.16
N ILE A 60 -1.09 8.38 -20.31
CA ILE A 60 -0.53 9.68 -20.69
C ILE A 60 0.53 9.50 -21.79
N ILE A 61 1.44 8.54 -21.63
CA ILE A 61 2.49 8.25 -22.63
C ILE A 61 1.85 7.84 -23.96
N ALA A 62 0.83 6.97 -23.95
CA ALA A 62 0.12 6.57 -25.16
C ALA A 62 -0.56 7.74 -25.88
N GLN A 63 -1.13 8.70 -25.14
CA GLN A 63 -1.71 9.92 -25.70
C GLN A 63 -0.65 10.83 -26.33
N MET A 64 0.52 10.97 -25.69
CA MET A 64 1.64 11.76 -26.23
C MET A 64 2.19 11.17 -27.54
N ASP A 65 2.30 9.85 -27.61
CA ASP A 65 2.73 9.14 -28.83
C ASP A 65 1.73 9.28 -29.98
N GLN A 66 0.42 9.36 -29.69
CA GLN A 66 -0.61 9.59 -30.69
C GLN A 66 -0.64 11.03 -31.20
N ASN A 67 -0.31 12.01 -30.35
CA ASN A 67 -0.35 13.43 -30.71
C ASN A 67 0.92 13.93 -31.43
N THR A 68 1.99 13.11 -31.43
CA THR A 68 3.27 13.42 -32.09
C THR A 68 3.43 12.71 -33.44
N ARG A 69 2.47 11.86 -33.84
CA ARG A 69 2.38 11.22 -35.16
C ARG A 69 1.38 11.95 -36.05
#